data_AF-A0A326RTN6-F1
#
_entry.id   AF-A0A326RTN6-F1
#
_cell.length_a   1.000
_cell.length_b   1.000
_cell.length_c   1.000
_cell.angle_alpha   90.00
_cell.angle_beta   90.00
_cell.angle_gamma   90.00
#
_symmetry.space_group_name_H-M   'P 1'
#
loop_
_entity.id
_entity.type
_entity.pdbx_description
1 polymer ?
#
loop_
_entity_poly.entity_id
_entity_poly.type
_entity_poly.pdbx_seq_one_letter_code
_entity_poly.pdbx_strand_id
1 'polypeptide(L)'
;MRKIVFFLSSAFFFLSNGLSAQVAGENLPYIPAYREQIPYFQELITGGQYAEPSALIKGDPFYYSRQFERGTLRINGISYPEVPLVYDSYRDQLVTFHPIFNQKILIKPEKIDGFSLSNGQLFRHFSGNESYFRHGNGIYQVISEGDAIALAKHFKTTKEIRELSRFDEEYQDKVEYFLLVSGRFYPVKKASDAFRILGVEPKEVKKELKAKNLRFKEKPEGFLDFLVARTSLD
;
A
#
# COMPACT_ATOMS: atom_id res chain seq x y z
N MET A 1 -10.80 63.63 25.15
CA MET A 1 -10.72 63.02 23.81
C MET A 1 -10.35 61.55 23.95
N ARG A 2 -11.01 60.70 23.16
CA ARG A 2 -11.31 59.26 23.41
C ARG A 2 -10.08 58.34 23.52
N LYS A 3 -10.17 57.39 24.45
CA LYS A 3 -9.37 56.16 24.51
C LYS A 3 -9.88 55.19 23.43
N ILE A 4 -8.98 54.59 22.66
CA ILE A 4 -9.31 53.47 21.76
C ILE A 4 -8.34 52.34 22.11
N VAL A 5 -8.86 51.35 22.82
CA VAL A 5 -8.20 50.07 23.11
C VAL A 5 -8.53 49.15 21.94
N PHE A 6 -7.52 48.75 21.15
CA PHE A 6 -7.69 47.75 20.10
C PHE A 6 -7.56 46.36 20.72
N PHE A 7 -8.69 45.68 20.88
CA PHE A 7 -8.78 44.28 21.28
C PHE A 7 -8.61 43.44 20.01
N LEU A 8 -7.40 42.95 19.72
CA LEU A 8 -7.17 41.95 18.67
C LEU A 8 -7.41 40.55 19.26
N SER A 9 -8.68 40.14 19.25
CA SER A 9 -9.07 38.74 19.41
C SER A 9 -8.70 38.00 18.12
N SER A 10 -7.55 37.32 18.11
CA SER A 10 -7.22 36.35 17.06
C SER A 10 -7.71 34.98 17.53
N ALA A 11 -8.91 34.62 17.09
CA ALA A 11 -9.43 33.26 17.23
C ALA A 11 -8.67 32.36 16.23
N PHE A 12 -7.73 31.58 16.74
CA PHE A 12 -7.10 30.48 16.02
C PHE A 12 -8.16 29.38 15.81
N PHE A 13 -8.89 29.45 14.71
CA PHE A 13 -9.68 28.32 14.24
C PHE A 13 -8.72 27.25 13.71
N PHE A 14 -8.56 26.18 14.49
CA PHE A 14 -8.01 24.92 14.02
C PHE A 14 -8.94 24.38 12.93
N LEU A 15 -8.60 24.61 11.66
CA LEU A 15 -9.14 23.83 10.55
C LEU A 15 -8.40 22.48 10.54
N SER A 16 -9.01 21.50 11.20
CA SER A 16 -8.76 20.09 10.94
C SER A 16 -9.13 19.79 9.49
N ASN A 17 -8.15 19.78 8.59
CA ASN A 17 -8.35 19.22 7.25
C ASN A 17 -8.41 17.70 7.39
N GLY A 18 -9.62 17.18 7.62
CA GLY A 18 -9.90 15.78 7.33
C GLY A 18 -9.82 15.60 5.82
N LEU A 19 -8.76 14.96 5.33
CA LEU A 19 -8.64 14.52 3.95
C LEU A 19 -9.69 13.42 3.69
N SER A 20 -10.93 13.80 3.40
CA SER A 20 -11.93 12.88 2.88
C SER A 20 -11.50 12.46 1.47
N ALA A 21 -11.12 11.19 1.32
CA ALA A 21 -10.89 10.57 0.02
C ALA A 21 -12.18 10.64 -0.81
N GLN A 22 -12.10 11.15 -2.05
CA GLN A 22 -13.25 11.24 -2.93
C GLN A 22 -13.44 9.91 -3.63
N VAL A 23 -14.46 9.14 -3.23
CA VAL A 23 -14.86 7.95 -3.99
C VAL A 23 -15.49 8.42 -5.30
N ALA A 24 -15.07 7.86 -6.44
CA ALA A 24 -15.66 8.13 -7.76
C ALA A 24 -17.14 7.69 -7.88
N GLY A 25 -17.78 7.34 -6.77
CA GLY A 25 -19.20 7.04 -6.67
C GLY A 25 -19.99 8.05 -5.84
N GLU A 26 -19.37 8.80 -4.91
CA GLU A 26 -20.11 9.59 -3.92
C GLU A 26 -20.05 11.12 -4.14
N ASN A 27 -19.01 11.67 -4.78
CA ASN A 27 -18.81 13.14 -4.84
C ASN A 27 -18.56 13.73 -6.25
N LEU A 28 -18.75 12.95 -7.31
CA LEU A 28 -18.69 13.47 -8.68
C LEU A 28 -20.09 13.36 -9.31
N PRO A 29 -20.90 14.44 -9.34
CA PRO A 29 -22.22 14.44 -9.97
C PRO A 29 -22.18 14.14 -11.48
N TYR A 30 -20.97 14.02 -12.04
CA TYR A 30 -20.71 13.79 -13.46
C TYR A 30 -20.24 12.38 -13.80
N ILE A 31 -20.08 11.44 -12.85
CA ILE A 31 -19.61 10.07 -13.19
C ILE A 31 -20.50 9.38 -14.23
N PRO A 32 -21.84 9.43 -14.12
CA PRO A 32 -22.72 8.88 -15.16
C PRO A 32 -22.53 9.59 -16.50
N ALA A 33 -22.51 10.93 -16.52
CA ALA A 33 -22.32 11.73 -17.73
C ALA A 33 -20.91 11.55 -18.37
N TYR A 34 -19.89 11.36 -17.54
CA TYR A 34 -18.51 11.10 -17.95
C TYR A 34 -18.40 9.69 -18.55
N ARG A 35 -19.05 8.68 -17.95
CA ARG A 35 -19.14 7.33 -18.55
C ARG A 35 -19.93 7.32 -19.86
N GLU A 36 -20.94 8.17 -19.99
CA GLU A 36 -21.73 8.32 -21.22
C GLU A 36 -20.90 8.93 -22.36
N GLN A 37 -20.00 9.87 -22.07
CA GLN A 37 -19.17 10.55 -23.09
C GLN A 37 -17.79 9.90 -23.31
N ILE A 38 -17.21 9.29 -22.27
CA ILE A 38 -15.90 8.63 -22.26
C ILE A 38 -16.06 7.29 -21.52
N PRO A 39 -16.28 6.18 -22.23
CA PRO A 39 -16.57 4.89 -21.59
C PRO A 39 -15.41 4.34 -20.75
N TYR A 40 -14.19 4.88 -20.93
CA TYR A 40 -12.98 4.42 -20.25
C TYR A 40 -12.17 5.59 -19.70
N PHE A 41 -11.90 5.58 -18.39
CA PHE A 41 -11.05 6.58 -17.74
C PHE A 41 -9.65 6.57 -18.36
N GLN A 42 -9.25 7.70 -18.96
CA GLN A 42 -7.94 7.85 -19.63
C GLN A 42 -6.78 7.59 -18.66
N GLU A 43 -6.99 7.87 -17.38
CA GLU A 43 -6.07 7.60 -16.28
C GLU A 43 -5.74 6.12 -16.13
N LEU A 44 -6.70 5.23 -16.44
CA LEU A 44 -6.54 3.78 -16.36
C LEU A 44 -5.85 3.19 -17.60
N ILE A 45 -5.91 3.88 -18.74
CA ILE A 45 -5.54 3.31 -20.05
C ILE A 45 -4.27 3.91 -20.68
N THR A 46 -3.59 4.83 -19.97
CA THR A 46 -2.39 5.54 -20.46
C THR A 46 -1.06 4.92 -20.01
N GLY A 47 -1.04 3.60 -19.88
CA GLY A 47 0.08 2.81 -19.39
C GLY A 47 1.04 2.30 -20.47
N GLY A 48 2.26 1.93 -20.06
CA GLY A 48 3.13 1.10 -20.90
C GLY A 48 2.58 -0.32 -21.01
N GLN A 49 2.98 -1.07 -22.04
CA GLN A 49 2.62 -2.48 -22.16
C GLN A 49 3.32 -3.31 -21.08
N TYR A 50 2.59 -4.19 -20.41
CA TYR A 50 3.19 -5.14 -19.47
C TYR A 50 3.97 -6.22 -20.23
N ALA A 51 5.24 -6.40 -19.86
CA ALA A 51 6.08 -7.45 -20.41
C ALA A 51 5.79 -8.78 -19.71
N GLU A 52 5.43 -9.80 -20.49
CA GLU A 52 5.12 -11.11 -19.93
C GLU A 52 6.33 -11.67 -19.14
N PRO A 53 6.09 -12.37 -18.01
CA PRO A 53 7.15 -13.00 -17.24
C PRO A 53 7.83 -14.11 -18.04
N SER A 54 9.10 -14.39 -17.73
CA SER A 54 9.83 -15.50 -18.36
C SER A 54 9.14 -16.84 -18.08
N ALA A 55 8.88 -17.62 -19.13
CA ALA A 55 8.33 -18.97 -19.02
C ALA A 55 9.34 -19.99 -18.46
N LEU A 56 10.62 -19.59 -18.35
CA LEU A 56 11.71 -20.41 -17.79
C LEU A 56 11.79 -20.32 -16.25
N ILE A 57 11.05 -19.41 -15.63
CA ILE A 57 10.97 -19.32 -14.16
C ILE A 57 9.72 -20.04 -13.70
N LYS A 58 9.89 -21.03 -12.83
CA LYS A 58 8.81 -21.78 -12.22
C LYS A 58 8.00 -20.88 -11.29
N GLY A 59 6.67 -20.92 -11.45
CA GLY A 59 5.73 -20.12 -10.67
C GLY A 59 5.24 -18.90 -11.45
N ASP A 60 5.02 -17.80 -10.73
CA ASP A 60 4.54 -16.53 -11.27
C ASP A 60 5.05 -15.37 -10.40
N PRO A 61 5.13 -14.15 -10.95
CA PRO A 61 5.63 -12.98 -10.22
C PRO A 61 4.55 -12.29 -9.37
N PHE A 62 3.30 -12.76 -9.41
CA PHE A 62 2.18 -12.03 -8.86
C PHE A 62 2.01 -12.28 -7.37
N TYR A 63 1.60 -11.24 -6.67
CA TYR A 63 1.17 -11.30 -5.29
C TYR A 63 -0.31 -11.66 -5.20
N TYR A 64 -0.67 -12.50 -4.23
CA TYR A 64 -2.03 -12.93 -3.88
C TYR A 64 -2.77 -13.76 -4.95
N SER A 65 -2.92 -13.28 -6.18
CA SER A 65 -3.62 -13.99 -7.26
C SER A 65 -2.89 -13.83 -8.59
N ARG A 66 -2.95 -14.88 -9.42
CA ARG A 66 -2.52 -14.84 -10.83
C ARG A 66 -3.59 -14.26 -11.75
N GLN A 67 -4.82 -14.22 -11.26
CA GLN A 67 -5.96 -13.70 -12.00
C GLN A 67 -6.10 -12.21 -11.73
N PHE A 68 -6.71 -11.52 -12.69
CA PHE A 68 -7.07 -10.13 -12.48
C PHE A 68 -8.31 -10.09 -11.59
N GLU A 69 -8.08 -9.70 -10.35
CA GLU A 69 -9.10 -9.61 -9.33
C GLU A 69 -9.73 -8.22 -9.36
N ARG A 70 -11.02 -8.12 -9.03
CA ARG A 70 -11.69 -6.82 -8.93
C ARG A 70 -11.29 -6.11 -7.64
N GLY A 71 -10.49 -5.07 -7.79
CA GLY A 71 -10.02 -4.23 -6.70
C GLY A 71 -10.51 -2.78 -6.83
N THR A 72 -10.01 -1.93 -5.94
CA THR A 72 -10.20 -0.48 -6.03
C THR A 72 -8.87 0.17 -6.33
N LEU A 73 -8.80 1.04 -7.34
CA LEU A 73 -7.63 1.84 -7.63
C LEU A 73 -7.88 3.29 -7.24
N ARG A 74 -6.91 3.97 -6.65
CA ARG A 74 -6.99 5.38 -6.30
C ARG A 74 -5.93 6.19 -7.06
N ILE A 75 -6.39 7.18 -7.81
CA ILE A 75 -5.54 8.08 -8.60
C ILE A 75 -6.02 9.52 -8.36
N ASN A 76 -5.11 10.42 -8.01
CA ASN A 76 -5.40 11.86 -7.81
C ASN A 76 -6.58 12.13 -6.87
N GLY A 77 -6.69 11.36 -5.79
CA GLY A 77 -7.74 11.46 -4.79
C GLY A 77 -9.05 10.74 -5.15
N ILE A 78 -9.18 10.23 -6.38
CA ILE A 78 -10.39 9.60 -6.92
C ILE A 78 -10.28 8.08 -6.82
N SER A 79 -11.25 7.43 -6.18
CA SER A 79 -11.30 5.96 -6.07
C SER A 79 -12.17 5.32 -7.16
N TYR A 80 -11.56 4.49 -8.00
CA TYR A 80 -12.16 3.70 -9.06
C TYR A 80 -12.42 2.27 -8.56
N PRO A 81 -13.68 1.89 -8.26
CA PRO A 81 -14.00 0.53 -7.84
C PRO A 81 -14.07 -0.43 -9.04
N GLU A 82 -14.07 -1.73 -8.74
CA GLU A 82 -14.23 -2.83 -9.73
C GLU A 82 -13.18 -2.82 -10.86
N VAL A 83 -11.98 -2.31 -10.58
CA VAL A 83 -10.88 -2.31 -11.54
C VAL A 83 -10.21 -3.69 -11.52
N PRO A 84 -10.05 -4.37 -12.67
CA PRO A 84 -9.32 -5.62 -12.75
C PRO A 84 -7.83 -5.36 -12.50
N LEU A 85 -7.29 -5.88 -11.40
CA LEU A 85 -5.93 -5.61 -10.94
C LEU A 85 -5.17 -6.91 -10.65
N VAL A 86 -3.88 -6.90 -10.98
CA VAL A 86 -2.91 -7.87 -10.48
C VAL A 86 -1.62 -7.13 -10.12
N TYR A 87 -0.99 -7.53 -9.02
CA TYR A 87 0.23 -6.90 -8.51
C TYR A 87 1.44 -7.80 -8.80
N ASP A 88 2.31 -7.39 -9.72
CA ASP A 88 3.62 -8.01 -9.96
C ASP A 88 4.60 -7.55 -8.87
N SER A 89 4.75 -8.37 -7.83
CA SER A 89 5.66 -8.13 -6.71
C SER A 89 7.13 -8.46 -7.02
N TYR A 90 7.42 -9.06 -8.17
CA TYR A 90 8.80 -9.27 -8.62
C TYR A 90 9.37 -7.99 -9.25
N ARG A 91 8.52 -7.21 -9.93
CA ARG A 91 8.90 -5.94 -10.58
C ARG A 91 8.39 -4.70 -9.85
N ASP A 92 7.58 -4.87 -8.80
CA ASP A 92 6.93 -3.81 -8.04
C ASP A 92 5.97 -2.96 -8.90
N GLN A 93 5.12 -3.64 -9.68
CA GLN A 93 4.26 -3.04 -10.70
C GLN A 93 2.80 -3.44 -10.56
N LEU A 94 1.90 -2.47 -10.66
CA LEU A 94 0.46 -2.73 -10.74
C LEU A 94 0.02 -2.84 -12.20
N VAL A 95 -0.67 -3.93 -12.53
CA VAL A 95 -1.09 -4.26 -13.89
C VAL A 95 -2.62 -4.29 -13.95
N THR A 96 -3.17 -3.72 -15.02
CA THR A 96 -4.59 -3.79 -15.37
C THR A 96 -4.75 -4.15 -16.86
N PHE A 97 -6.00 -4.18 -17.36
CA PHE A 97 -6.28 -4.36 -18.77
C PHE A 97 -6.72 -3.07 -19.43
N HIS A 98 -6.26 -2.86 -20.67
CA HIS A 98 -6.89 -1.93 -21.56
C HIS A 98 -8.28 -2.47 -21.94
N PRO A 99 -9.36 -1.75 -21.65
CA PRO A 99 -10.72 -2.28 -21.74
C PRO A 99 -11.21 -2.51 -23.17
N ILE A 100 -10.65 -1.79 -24.17
CA ILE A 100 -10.93 -2.02 -25.60
C ILE A 100 -10.04 -3.13 -26.19
N PHE A 101 -8.72 -3.00 -26.07
CA PHE A 101 -7.77 -3.88 -26.75
C PHE A 101 -7.45 -5.18 -26.00
N ASN A 102 -7.96 -5.34 -24.78
CA ASN A 102 -7.68 -6.48 -23.90
C ASN A 102 -6.18 -6.73 -23.68
N GLN A 103 -5.39 -5.65 -23.68
CA GLN A 103 -3.94 -5.69 -23.50
C GLN A 103 -3.58 -5.41 -22.05
N LYS A 104 -2.62 -6.15 -21.49
CA LYS A 104 -2.10 -5.86 -20.15
C LYS A 104 -1.29 -4.57 -20.17
N ILE A 105 -1.65 -3.64 -19.31
CA ILE A 105 -1.03 -2.32 -19.22
C ILE A 105 -0.56 -2.03 -17.79
N LEU A 106 0.55 -1.31 -17.70
CA LEU A 106 1.15 -0.84 -16.47
C LEU A 106 0.48 0.45 -16.01
N ILE A 107 0.04 0.49 -14.76
CA ILE A 107 -0.34 1.76 -14.15
C ILE A 107 0.94 2.41 -13.61
N LYS A 108 1.20 3.66 -14.02
CA LYS A 108 2.40 4.40 -13.60
C LYS A 108 2.36 4.62 -12.08
N PRO A 109 3.35 4.12 -11.30
CA PRO A 109 3.33 4.21 -9.84
C PRO A 109 3.15 5.62 -9.31
N GLU A 110 3.68 6.63 -10.00
CA GLU A 110 3.62 8.04 -9.60
C GLU A 110 2.20 8.62 -9.67
N LYS A 111 1.29 7.96 -10.39
CA LYS A 111 -0.13 8.33 -10.47
C LYS A 111 -0.98 7.62 -9.42
N ILE A 112 -0.45 6.58 -8.77
CA ILE A 112 -1.20 5.71 -7.87
C ILE A 112 -1.08 6.27 -6.45
N ASP A 113 -2.18 6.80 -5.91
CA ASP A 113 -2.24 7.12 -4.48
C ASP A 113 -2.27 5.84 -3.65
N GLY A 114 -2.96 4.81 -4.17
CA GLY A 114 -3.06 3.49 -3.58
C GLY A 114 -4.03 2.59 -4.33
N PHE A 115 -4.08 1.33 -3.94
CA PHE A 115 -5.04 0.36 -4.47
C PHE A 115 -5.37 -0.70 -3.41
N SER A 116 -6.55 -1.29 -3.49
CA SER A 116 -6.90 -2.46 -2.72
C SER A 116 -7.16 -3.65 -3.63
N LEU A 117 -6.65 -4.83 -3.24
CA LEU A 117 -6.97 -6.09 -3.90
C LEU A 117 -8.31 -6.64 -3.41
N SER A 118 -8.83 -7.69 -4.06
CA SER A 118 -10.13 -8.29 -3.71
C SER A 118 -10.18 -8.92 -2.31
N ASN A 119 -9.02 -9.24 -1.71
CA ASN A 119 -8.91 -9.66 -0.31
C ASN A 119 -8.97 -8.51 0.71
N GLY A 120 -9.15 -7.27 0.26
CA GLY A 120 -9.23 -6.09 1.12
C GLY A 120 -7.89 -5.52 1.56
N GLN A 121 -6.75 -6.11 1.18
CA GLN A 121 -5.44 -5.53 1.50
C GLN A 121 -5.23 -4.24 0.73
N LEU A 122 -4.83 -3.19 1.47
CA LEU A 122 -4.55 -1.86 0.94
C LEU A 122 -3.05 -1.71 0.67
N PHE A 123 -2.72 -1.16 -0.50
CA PHE A 123 -1.37 -0.86 -0.93
C PHE A 123 -1.27 0.63 -1.31
N ARG A 124 -0.12 1.24 -1.05
CA ARG A 124 0.19 2.63 -1.44
C ARG A 124 1.64 2.74 -1.87
N HIS A 125 1.93 3.71 -2.73
CA HIS A 125 3.30 4.07 -3.06
C HIS A 125 3.85 4.99 -1.96
N PHE A 126 5.04 4.68 -1.45
CA PHE A 126 5.74 5.57 -0.50
C PHE A 126 7.15 5.89 -1.01
N SER A 127 7.56 7.15 -0.82
CA SER A 127 8.92 7.65 -1.05
C SER A 127 9.66 7.90 0.28
N GLY A 128 10.97 8.18 0.25
CA GLY A 128 11.75 8.52 1.45
C GLY A 128 12.51 7.37 2.09
N ASN A 129 12.67 6.23 1.41
CA ASN A 129 13.42 5.07 1.88
C ASN A 129 14.53 4.67 0.89
N GLU A 130 15.12 5.61 0.15
CA GLU A 130 15.93 5.39 -1.08
C GLU A 130 17.14 4.49 -0.86
N SER A 131 17.62 4.39 0.39
CA SER A 131 18.66 3.45 0.79
C SER A 131 18.22 1.97 0.77
N TYR A 132 16.93 1.70 0.64
CA TYR A 132 16.36 0.36 0.59
C TYR A 132 16.53 -0.24 -0.80
N PHE A 133 17.35 -1.29 -0.84
CA PHE A 133 17.81 -1.88 -2.08
C PHE A 133 16.70 -2.56 -2.91
N ARG A 134 15.57 -2.99 -2.30
CA ARG A 134 14.51 -3.66 -3.08
C ARG A 134 13.61 -2.63 -3.73
N HIS A 135 13.64 -2.66 -5.06
CA HIS A 135 12.81 -1.83 -5.94
C HIS A 135 12.98 -0.32 -5.77
N GLY A 136 13.98 0.15 -4.99
CA GLY A 136 14.30 1.58 -4.86
C GLY A 136 13.22 2.39 -4.14
N ASN A 137 12.44 1.73 -3.26
CA ASN A 137 11.12 2.16 -2.75
C ASN A 137 10.01 1.99 -3.77
N GLY A 138 8.78 1.90 -3.28
CA GLY A 138 7.64 1.77 -4.17
C GLY A 138 6.39 1.39 -3.42
N ILE A 139 5.78 0.30 -3.85
CA ILE A 139 4.47 -0.13 -3.33
C ILE A 139 4.65 -0.87 -2.00
N TYR A 140 3.92 -0.45 -0.97
CA TYR A 140 3.84 -1.12 0.33
C TYR A 140 2.39 -1.45 0.65
N GLN A 141 2.15 -2.62 1.25
CA GLN A 141 0.90 -2.87 1.95
C GLN A 141 0.85 -1.98 3.19
N VAL A 142 -0.26 -1.30 3.40
CA VAL A 142 -0.58 -0.61 4.64
C VAL A 142 -1.31 -1.59 5.54
N ILE A 143 -0.64 -1.98 6.63
CA ILE A 143 -1.19 -2.90 7.63
C ILE A 143 -2.11 -2.12 8.57
N SER A 144 -1.62 -1.00 9.10
CA SER A 144 -2.34 -0.12 9.99
C SER A 144 -1.74 1.29 9.95
N GLU A 145 -2.55 2.28 10.29
CA GLU A 145 -2.19 3.69 10.22
C GLU A 145 -2.71 4.43 11.46
N GLY A 146 -1.85 5.25 12.04
CA GLY A 146 -2.11 6.12 13.18
C GLY A 146 -0.91 7.06 13.36
N ASP A 147 -0.40 7.24 14.58
CA ASP A 147 0.81 8.06 14.81
C ASP A 147 2.06 7.51 14.11
N ALA A 148 2.06 6.20 13.88
CA ALA A 148 2.97 5.49 13.01
C ALA A 148 2.18 4.72 11.95
N ILE A 149 2.82 4.39 10.83
CA ILE A 149 2.23 3.51 9.80
C ILE A 149 2.99 2.19 9.79
N ALA A 150 2.29 1.08 10.01
CA ALA A 150 2.85 -0.25 9.83
C ALA A 150 2.74 -0.66 8.36
N LEU A 151 3.88 -1.03 7.77
CA LEU A 151 4.00 -1.34 6.36
C LEU A 151 4.60 -2.74 6.16
N ALA A 152 4.08 -3.45 5.16
CA ALA A 152 4.70 -4.67 4.62
C ALA A 152 5.13 -4.44 3.17
N LYS A 153 6.39 -4.77 2.88
CA LYS A 153 6.93 -4.83 1.52
C LYS A 153 6.91 -6.28 1.07
N HIS A 154 5.94 -6.63 0.24
CA HIS A 154 5.90 -7.91 -0.45
C HIS A 154 6.74 -7.84 -1.72
N PHE A 155 7.65 -8.78 -1.89
CA PHE A 155 8.48 -8.88 -3.08
C PHE A 155 8.83 -10.34 -3.39
N LYS A 156 9.13 -10.62 -4.66
CA LYS A 156 9.67 -11.92 -5.05
C LYS A 156 11.15 -11.82 -5.40
N THR A 157 11.88 -12.89 -5.14
CA THR A 157 13.21 -13.15 -5.71
C THR A 157 13.20 -14.45 -6.48
N THR A 158 14.20 -14.73 -7.28
CA THR A 158 14.35 -16.04 -7.92
C THR A 158 15.47 -16.85 -7.28
N LYS A 159 15.38 -18.18 -7.39
CA LYS A 159 16.41 -19.12 -6.99
C LYS A 159 16.61 -20.15 -8.09
N GLU A 160 17.86 -20.37 -8.48
CA GLU A 160 18.21 -21.43 -9.44
C GLU A 160 17.75 -22.81 -8.95
N ILE A 161 17.24 -23.61 -9.89
CA ILE A 161 16.93 -25.02 -9.66
C ILE A 161 17.90 -25.87 -10.49
N ARG A 162 18.44 -26.94 -9.89
CA ARG A 162 19.49 -27.78 -10.49
C ARG A 162 18.98 -29.12 -11.03
N GLU A 163 17.66 -29.28 -11.06
CA GLU A 163 17.02 -30.50 -11.54
C GLU A 163 16.89 -30.45 -13.07
N LEU A 164 16.85 -31.63 -13.73
CA LEU A 164 16.47 -31.76 -15.13
C LEU A 164 15.00 -31.38 -15.29
N SER A 165 14.75 -30.09 -15.32
CA SER A 165 13.46 -29.42 -15.42
C SER A 165 13.46 -28.52 -16.65
N ARG A 166 12.28 -28.17 -17.14
CA ARG A 166 12.10 -27.13 -18.18
C ARG A 166 12.31 -25.70 -17.65
N PHE A 167 12.53 -25.56 -16.35
CA PHE A 167 12.67 -24.28 -15.65
C PHE A 167 14.10 -24.15 -15.13
N ASP A 168 14.65 -22.95 -15.21
CA ASP A 168 16.00 -22.61 -14.75
C ASP A 168 16.00 -22.07 -13.31
N GLU A 169 14.90 -21.39 -12.94
CA GLU A 169 14.73 -20.74 -11.65
C GLU A 169 13.33 -20.97 -11.08
N GLU A 170 13.12 -20.66 -9.80
CA GLU A 170 11.82 -20.65 -9.14
C GLU A 170 11.61 -19.34 -8.36
N TYR A 171 10.42 -18.76 -8.47
CA TYR A 171 10.06 -17.58 -7.68
C TYR A 171 9.94 -17.93 -6.18
N GLN A 172 10.41 -17.01 -5.34
CA GLN A 172 10.34 -17.08 -3.89
C GLN A 172 9.68 -15.83 -3.33
N ASP A 173 8.55 -16.03 -2.66
CA ASP A 173 7.85 -14.99 -1.93
C ASP A 173 8.63 -14.55 -0.69
N LYS A 174 8.78 -13.25 -0.54
CA LYS A 174 9.41 -12.61 0.61
C LYS A 174 8.59 -11.42 1.07
N VAL A 175 8.69 -11.16 2.37
CA VAL A 175 8.07 -10.00 3.00
C VAL A 175 9.05 -9.39 4.00
N GLU A 176 9.15 -8.07 3.96
CA GLU A 176 9.89 -7.28 4.93
C GLU A 176 8.97 -6.22 5.54
N TYR A 177 9.16 -5.93 6.83
CA TYR A 177 8.28 -5.04 7.58
C TYR A 177 8.96 -3.74 7.93
N PHE A 178 8.19 -2.66 7.94
CA PHE A 178 8.66 -1.32 8.27
C PHE A 178 7.65 -0.61 9.16
N LEU A 179 8.16 0.32 9.97
CA LEU A 179 7.37 1.36 10.62
C LEU A 179 7.78 2.70 10.01
N LEU A 180 6.80 3.44 9.52
CA LEU A 180 6.97 4.82 9.08
C LEU A 180 6.55 5.74 10.23
N VAL A 181 7.52 6.46 10.81
CA VAL A 181 7.31 7.34 11.96
C VAL A 181 7.86 8.71 11.61
N SER A 182 7.02 9.76 11.67
CA SER A 182 7.41 11.13 11.33
C SER A 182 8.14 11.24 9.97
N GLY A 183 7.64 10.52 8.95
CA GLY A 183 8.21 10.53 7.60
C GLY A 183 9.49 9.71 7.43
N ARG A 184 9.97 9.01 8.46
CA ARG A 184 11.16 8.15 8.38
C ARG A 184 10.83 6.67 8.48
N PHE A 185 11.46 5.88 7.60
CA PHE A 185 11.34 4.43 7.59
C PHE A 185 12.27 3.77 8.60
N TYR A 186 11.72 2.83 9.36
CA TYR A 186 12.46 1.97 10.28
C TYR A 186 12.18 0.50 9.96
N PRO A 187 13.18 -0.31 9.58
CA PRO A 187 12.98 -1.72 9.32
C PRO A 187 12.70 -2.49 10.63
N VAL A 188 11.75 -3.42 10.58
CA VAL A 188 11.37 -4.28 11.70
C VAL A 188 11.70 -5.73 11.37
N LYS A 189 12.77 -6.25 11.96
CA LYS A 189 13.22 -7.65 11.75
C LYS A 189 12.78 -8.57 12.88
N LYS A 190 12.48 -8.00 14.05
CA LYS A 190 12.07 -8.71 15.26
C LYS A 190 11.16 -7.83 16.12
N ALA A 191 10.40 -8.46 17.02
CA ALA A 191 9.49 -7.77 17.93
C ALA A 191 10.15 -6.62 18.72
N SER A 192 11.41 -6.80 19.16
CA SER A 192 12.12 -5.76 19.90
C SER A 192 12.43 -4.51 19.09
N ASP A 193 12.48 -4.61 17.76
CA ASP A 193 12.64 -3.43 16.90
C ASP A 193 11.37 -2.58 16.96
N ALA A 194 10.20 -3.21 16.79
CA ALA A 194 8.91 -2.52 16.85
C ALA A 194 8.67 -1.84 18.20
N PHE A 195 8.92 -2.53 19.32
CA PHE A 195 8.81 -1.94 20.66
C PHE A 195 9.70 -0.71 20.82
N ARG A 196 10.96 -0.80 20.39
CA ARG A 196 11.91 0.31 20.48
C ARG A 196 11.52 1.49 19.60
N ILE A 197 11.05 1.24 18.38
CA ILE A 197 10.66 2.30 17.43
C ILE A 197 9.40 3.03 17.92
N LEU A 198 8.44 2.30 18.46
CA LEU A 198 7.17 2.85 18.95
C LEU A 198 7.23 3.35 20.40
N GLY A 199 8.35 3.15 21.11
CA GLY A 199 8.49 3.54 22.51
C GLY A 199 7.59 2.74 23.47
N VAL A 200 7.15 1.54 23.07
CA VAL A 200 6.25 0.70 23.86
C VAL A 200 7.04 -0.22 24.77
N GLU A 201 6.79 -0.14 26.08
CA GLU A 201 7.38 -1.05 27.04
C GLU A 201 6.80 -2.48 26.88
N PRO A 202 7.61 -3.50 26.55
CA PRO A 202 7.09 -4.83 26.25
C PRO A 202 6.25 -5.43 27.39
N LYS A 203 6.53 -5.06 28.64
CA LYS A 203 5.82 -5.55 29.82
C LYS A 203 4.35 -5.12 29.85
N GLU A 204 4.03 -3.95 29.31
CA GLU A 204 2.67 -3.39 29.32
C GLU A 204 1.75 -4.17 28.38
N VAL A 205 2.26 -4.54 27.20
CA VAL A 205 1.47 -5.17 26.13
C VAL A 205 1.59 -6.70 26.06
N LYS A 206 2.55 -7.30 26.78
CA LYS A 206 2.84 -8.74 26.70
C LYS A 206 1.63 -9.63 27.01
N LYS A 207 0.81 -9.25 27.99
CA LYS A 207 -0.37 -10.04 28.40
C LYS A 207 -1.39 -10.11 27.26
N GLU A 208 -1.66 -8.98 26.61
CA GLU A 208 -2.61 -8.86 25.51
C GLU A 208 -2.13 -9.56 24.25
N LEU A 209 -0.85 -9.37 23.88
CA LEU A 209 -0.22 -10.06 22.76
C LEU A 209 -0.30 -11.58 22.93
N LYS A 210 -0.08 -12.09 24.15
CA LYS A 210 -0.22 -13.52 24.45
C LYS A 210 -1.68 -13.97 24.34
N ALA A 211 -2.63 -13.20 24.89
CA ALA A 211 -4.05 -13.52 24.84
C ALA A 211 -4.59 -13.59 23.40
N LYS A 212 -4.11 -12.70 22.52
CA LYS A 212 -4.46 -12.67 21.08
C LYS A 212 -3.60 -13.61 20.23
N ASN A 213 -2.65 -14.33 20.83
CA ASN A 213 -1.67 -15.18 20.15
C ASN A 213 -0.92 -14.46 19.01
N LEU A 214 -0.51 -13.22 19.28
CA LEU A 214 0.23 -12.36 18.36
C LEU A 214 1.73 -12.45 18.68
N ARG A 215 2.40 -13.37 17.98
CA ARG A 215 3.87 -13.50 18.03
C ARG A 215 4.44 -12.98 16.72
N PHE A 216 5.34 -12.01 16.75
CA PHE A 216 5.89 -11.39 15.54
C PHE A 216 6.44 -12.41 14.51
N LYS A 217 7.08 -13.49 14.97
CA LYS A 217 7.61 -14.53 14.07
C LYS A 217 6.53 -15.31 13.31
N GLU A 218 5.34 -15.42 13.88
CA GLU A 218 4.23 -16.23 13.33
C GLU A 218 3.16 -15.35 12.67
N LYS A 219 2.87 -14.19 13.25
CA LYS A 219 1.84 -13.24 12.84
C LYS A 219 2.37 -11.81 12.88
N PRO A 220 3.37 -11.47 12.03
CA PRO A 220 4.00 -10.14 12.03
C PRO A 220 3.00 -9.02 11.73
N GLU A 221 2.13 -9.17 10.73
CA GLU A 221 1.13 -8.14 10.39
C GLU A 221 0.19 -7.87 11.56
N GLY A 222 -0.45 -8.89 12.12
CA GLY A 222 -1.35 -8.72 13.28
C GLY A 222 -0.63 -8.21 14.54
N PHE A 223 0.64 -8.54 14.71
CA PHE A 223 1.46 -7.99 15.80
C PHE A 223 1.70 -6.49 15.62
N LEU A 224 2.05 -6.05 14.40
CA LEU A 224 2.28 -4.64 14.09
C LEU A 224 1.00 -3.82 14.12
N ASP A 225 -0.08 -4.36 13.58
CA ASP A 225 -1.43 -3.78 13.64
C ASP A 225 -1.79 -3.45 15.10
N PHE A 226 -1.70 -4.46 15.99
CA PHE A 226 -1.99 -4.28 17.41
C PHE A 226 -1.16 -3.18 18.07
N LEU A 227 0.16 -3.13 17.79
CA LEU A 227 1.03 -2.14 18.44
C LEU A 227 0.73 -0.71 17.95
N VAL A 228 0.58 -0.51 16.65
CA VAL A 228 0.27 0.82 16.09
C VAL A 228 -1.11 1.29 16.53
N ALA A 229 -2.11 0.39 16.56
CA ALA A 229 -3.44 0.72 17.04
C ALA A 229 -3.43 1.12 18.53
N ARG A 230 -2.57 0.49 19.36
CA ARG A 230 -2.42 0.85 20.77
C ARG A 230 -1.83 2.24 20.95
N THR A 231 -0.74 2.55 20.25
CA THR A 231 -0.05 3.85 20.38
C THR A 231 -0.87 5.02 19.88
N SER A 232 -1.83 4.79 18.98
CA SER A 232 -2.70 5.84 18.45
C SER A 232 -3.88 6.20 19.38
N LEU A 233 -4.04 5.47 20.49
CA LEU A 233 -5.11 5.66 21.47
C LEU A 233 -4.63 6.34 22.76
N ASP A 234 -3.31 6.47 22.95
CA ASP A 234 -2.69 7.09 24.12
C ASP A 234 -2.35 8.57 23.82
#